data_AF-A0A7C0W4Y6-F1
#
_entry.id   AF-A0A7C0W4Y6-F1
#
_cell.length_a   1.000
_cell.length_b   1.000
_cell.length_c   1.000
_cell.angle_alpha   90.00
_cell.angle_beta   90.00
_cell.angle_gamma   90.00
#
_symmetry.space_group_name_H-M   'P 1'
#
loop_
_entity.id
_entity.type
_entity.pdbx_description
1 polymer ?
#
loop_
_entity_poly.entity_id
_entity_poly.type
_entity_poly.pdbx_seq_one_letter_code
_entity_poly.pdbx_strand_id
1 'polypeptide(L)' 'MPRTTIDLDSSLLEELKKRQAAEGKTLSRLVSELLARALFEPEAGPRELSWTSQDMGARFDLEDKDRLYQALDET' A
#
# COMPACT_ATOMS: atom_id res chain seq x y z
N MET A 1 26.91 19.01 -0.36
CA MET A 1 26.43 17.62 -0.42
C MET A 1 27.56 16.75 -0.96
N PRO A 2 27.75 15.53 -0.43
CA PRO A 2 28.68 14.57 -1.03
C PRO A 2 28.27 14.28 -2.48
N ARG A 3 29.24 14.14 -3.38
CA ARG A 3 29.03 13.74 -4.77
C ARG A 3 29.33 12.26 -4.88
N THR A 4 28.32 11.48 -5.26
CA THR A 4 28.44 10.04 -5.47
C THR A 4 28.07 9.74 -6.92
N THR A 5 28.90 8.94 -7.59
CA THR A 5 28.59 8.37 -8.89
C THR A 5 27.99 6.99 -8.66
N ILE A 6 26.81 6.76 -9.23
CA ILE A 6 26.10 5.48 -9.16
C ILE A 6 25.83 5.01 -10.59
N ASP A 7 26.01 3.72 -10.85
CA ASP A 7 25.60 3.11 -12.09
C ASP A 7 24.08 2.90 -12.09
N LEU A 8 23.41 3.38 -13.13
CA LEU A 8 21.97 3.27 -13.33
C LEU A 8 21.72 2.62 -14.67
N ASP A 9 20.80 1.66 -14.72
CA ASP A 9 20.32 1.15 -16.00
C ASP A 9 19.69 2.28 -16.83
N SER A 10 19.85 2.19 -18.14
CA SER A 10 19.34 3.17 -19.10
C SER A 10 17.84 3.41 -18.96
N SER A 11 17.03 2.37 -18.76
CA SER A 11 15.57 2.48 -18.60
C SER A 11 15.20 3.22 -17.32
N LEU A 12 15.93 2.97 -16.23
CA LEU A 12 15.72 3.65 -14.95
C LEU A 12 16.08 5.14 -15.06
N LEU A 13 17.17 5.47 -15.75
CA LEU A 13 17.57 6.86 -15.98
C LEU A 13 16.53 7.62 -16.82
N GLU A 14 15.95 6.98 -17.83
CA GLU A 14 14.86 7.58 -18.63
C GLU A 14 13.62 7.86 -17.78
N GLU A 15 13.22 6.92 -16.93
CA GLU A 15 12.06 7.09 -16.06
C GLU A 15 12.27 8.21 -15.04
N LEU A 16 13.48 8.28 -14.45
CA LEU A 16 13.85 9.38 -13.55
C LEU A 16 13.79 10.74 -14.26
N LYS A 17 14.21 10.83 -15.53
CA LYS A 17 14.11 12.08 -16.32
C LYS A 17 12.68 12.46 -16.66
N LYS A 18 11.82 11.49 -17.01
CA LYS A 18 10.38 11.76 -17.24
C LYS A 18 9.73 12.33 -15.98
N ARG A 19 10.01 11.70 -14.84
CA ARG A 19 9.50 12.15 -13.54
C ARG A 19 10.08 13.49 -13.11
N GLN A 20 11.35 13.72 -13.40
CA GLN A 20 12.01 15.02 -13.20
C GLN A 20 11.26 16.14 -13.95
N ALA A 21 10.92 15.91 -15.22
CA ALA A 21 10.19 16.88 -16.04
C ALA A 21 8.76 17.14 -15.51
N ALA A 22 8.08 16.09 -15.04
CA ALA A 22 6.74 16.20 -14.46
C ALA A 22 6.72 16.97 -13.12
N GLU A 23 7.73 16.76 -12.27
CA GLU A 23 7.79 17.38 -10.93
C GLU A 23 8.53 18.73 -10.89
N GLY A 24 9.24 19.11 -11.96
CA GLY A 24 10.00 20.36 -12.03
C GLY A 24 11.21 20.42 -11.07
N LYS A 25 11.68 19.27 -10.57
CA LYS A 25 12.79 19.16 -9.63
C LYS A 25 14.13 18.94 -10.34
N THR A 26 15.24 19.13 -9.64
CA THR A 26 16.55 18.65 -10.13
C THR A 26 16.64 17.13 -9.96
N LEU A 27 17.35 16.46 -10.88
CA LEU A 27 17.53 15.00 -10.82
C LEU A 27 18.15 14.56 -9.48
N SER A 28 19.16 15.26 -8.98
CA SER A 28 19.80 14.96 -7.69
C SER A 28 18.83 15.07 -6.51
N ARG A 29 17.93 16.07 -6.53
CA ARG A 29 16.92 16.22 -5.48
C ARG A 29 15.90 15.07 -5.53
N LEU A 30 15.39 14.77 -6.73
CA LEU A 30 14.45 13.66 -6.94
C LEU A 30 15.05 12.34 -6.45
N VAL A 31 16.27 12.02 -6.88
CA VAL A 31 16.96 10.79 -6.48
C VAL A 31 17.18 10.75 -4.97
N SER A 32 17.58 11.87 -4.35
CA SER A 32 17.81 11.91 -2.90
C SER A 32 16.51 11.74 -2.10
N GLU A 33 15.39 12.30 -2.56
CA GLU A 33 14.07 12.11 -1.94
C GLU A 33 13.59 10.66 -2.08
N LEU A 34 13.77 10.05 -3.25
CA LEU A 34 13.41 8.65 -3.49
C LEU A 34 14.24 7.69 -2.65
N LEU A 35 15.56 7.91 -2.56
CA LEU A 35 16.45 7.10 -1.73
C LEU A 35 16.14 7.26 -0.24
N ALA A 36 15.88 8.50 0.22
CA ALA A 36 15.48 8.72 1.60
C ALA A 36 14.20 7.94 1.91
N ARG A 37 13.20 8.00 1.03
CA ARG A 37 11.96 7.23 1.21
C ARG A 37 12.26 5.73 1.28
N ALA A 38 13.00 5.17 0.34
CA ALA A 38 13.32 3.73 0.33
C ALA A 38 14.11 3.26 1.57
N LEU A 39 14.96 4.13 2.15
CA LEU A 39 15.78 3.79 3.32
C LEU A 39 15.05 3.99 4.66
N PHE A 40 14.07 4.91 4.71
CA PHE A 40 13.37 5.27 5.95
C PHE A 40 11.92 4.79 6.01
N GLU A 41 11.32 4.37 4.89
CA GLU A 41 10.02 3.71 4.90
C GLU A 41 10.24 2.36 5.58
N PRO A 42 9.66 2.13 6.79
CA PRO A 42 9.84 0.86 7.47
C PRO A 42 9.34 -0.21 6.51
N GLU A 43 10.12 -1.29 6.32
CA GLU A 43 9.59 -2.45 5.62
C GLU A 43 8.24 -2.76 6.25
N ALA A 44 7.20 -2.81 5.42
CA ALA A 44 5.89 -3.20 5.88
C ALA A 44 6.03 -4.64 6.35
N GLY A 45 6.36 -4.79 7.64
CA GLY A 45 6.36 -6.07 8.31
C GLY A 45 4.99 -6.72 8.10
N PRO A 46 4.89 -8.05 8.22
CA PRO A 46 3.60 -8.72 8.12
C PRO A 46 2.61 -7.99 9.03
N ARG A 47 1.59 -7.38 8.42
CA ARG A 47 0.53 -6.72 9.19
C ARG A 47 -0.13 -7.81 10.02
N GLU A 48 0.01 -7.73 11.34
CA GLU A 48 -0.75 -8.59 12.23
C GLU A 48 -2.24 -8.40 11.92
N LEU A 49 -2.92 -9.52 11.63
CA LEU A 49 -4.37 -9.52 11.43
C LEU A 49 -5.04 -9.06 12.73
N SER A 50 -5.54 -7.83 12.73
CA SER A 50 -6.38 -7.32 13.81
C SER A 50 -7.80 -7.85 13.59
N TRP A 51 -8.12 -8.94 14.27
CA TRP A 51 -9.48 -9.47 14.30
C TRP A 51 -10.39 -8.48 15.01
N THR A 52 -11.29 -7.85 14.25
CA THR A 52 -12.34 -7.02 14.82
C THR A 52 -13.53 -7.91 15.15
N SER A 53 -13.79 -8.10 16.44
CA SER A 53 -14.99 -8.77 16.94
C SER A 53 -15.93 -7.73 17.54
N GLN A 54 -17.19 -7.75 17.11
CA GLN A 54 -18.25 -6.90 17.64
C GLN A 54 -19.53 -7.73 17.76
N ASP A 55 -20.43 -7.31 18.64
CA ASP A 55 -21.74 -7.94 18.75
C ASP A 55 -22.49 -7.79 17.42
N MET A 56 -22.84 -8.92 16.80
CA MET A 56 -23.51 -8.95 15.49
C MET A 56 -25.00 -8.60 15.59
N GLY A 57 -25.58 -8.57 16.79
CA GLY A 57 -27.02 -8.38 16.97
C GLY A 57 -27.84 -9.47 16.27
N ALA A 58 -27.36 -10.72 16.31
CA ALA A 58 -27.99 -11.84 15.61
C ALA A 58 -29.46 -11.97 16.01
N ARG A 59 -30.38 -11.90 15.03
CA ARG A 59 -31.83 -12.00 15.28
C ARG A 59 -32.33 -13.45 15.35
N PHE A 60 -31.53 -14.37 14.83
CA PHE A 60 -31.79 -15.80 14.79
C PHE A 60 -30.46 -16.55 14.86
N ASP A 61 -30.53 -17.81 15.26
CA ASP A 61 -29.38 -18.69 15.27
C ASP A 61 -28.94 -19.00 13.83
N LEU A 62 -27.69 -18.70 13.50
CA LEU A 62 -27.13 -18.95 12.16
C LEU A 62 -26.89 -20.44 11.91
N GLU A 63 -26.84 -21.29 12.96
CA GLU A 63 -26.76 -22.74 12.81
C GLU A 63 -28.10 -23.35 12.35
N ASP A 64 -29.21 -22.62 12.54
CA ASP A 64 -30.51 -22.98 11.97
C ASP A 64 -30.56 -22.57 10.50
N LYS A 65 -30.17 -23.52 9.67
CA LYS A 65 -30.12 -23.37 8.21
C LYS A 65 -31.47 -22.97 7.62
N ASP A 66 -32.58 -23.52 8.13
CA ASP A 66 -33.91 -23.23 7.59
C ASP A 66 -34.32 -21.78 7.89
N ARG A 67 -34.04 -21.29 9.11
CA ARG A 67 -34.24 -19.88 9.48
C ARG A 67 -33.34 -18.93 8.68
N LEU A 68 -32.10 -19.31 8.43
CA LEU A 68 -31.17 -18.51 7.63
C LEU A 68 -31.67 -18.34 6.19
N TYR A 69 -32.08 -19.42 5.54
CA TYR A 69 -32.60 -19.34 4.16
C TYR A 69 -33.92 -18.56 4.10
N GLN A 70 -34.80 -18.72 5.10
CA GLN A 70 -36.02 -17.92 5.17
C GLN A 70 -35.71 -16.41 5.27
N ALA A 71 -34.78 -16.00 6.13
CA ALA A 71 -34.40 -14.60 6.28
C ALA A 71 -33.73 -14.02 5.02
N LEU A 72 -33.03 -14.85 4.25
CA LEU A 72 -32.44 -14.48 2.96
C LEU A 72 -33.49 -14.27 1.87
N ASP A 73 -34.57 -15.06 1.85
CA ASP A 73 -35.68 -14.93 0.90
C ASP A 73 -36.64 -13.76 1.24
N GLU A 74 -36.65 -13.28 2.49
CA GLU A 74 -37.48 -12.15 2.94
C GLU A 74 -36.92 -10.76 2.59
N THR A 75 -35.76 -10.68 1.92
CA THR A 75 -35.07 -9.44 1.52
C THR A 75 -35.15 -9.20 0.02
#